data_AF-A0A6B9ZHV1-F1
#
_entry.id   AF-A0A6B9ZHV1-F1
#
_cell.length_a   1.000
_cell.length_b   1.000
_cell.length_c   1.000
_cell.angle_alpha   90.00
_cell.angle_beta   90.00
_cell.angle_gamma   90.00
#
_symmetry.space_group_name_H-M   'P 1'
#
loop_
_entity.id
_entity.type
_entity.pdbx_description
1 polymer ?
#
loop_
_entity_poly.entity_id
_entity_poly.type
_entity_poly.pdbx_seq_one_letter_code
_entity_poly.pdbx_strand_id
1 'polypeptide(L)'
;MQKARVILTLIVLITVLGTVMSFKAAKRRQQSNLFYPTTGDFTSNGASRNLTYAYLAPYRTFRTDIYELPVNVTRPLYTGTTQTWTTIGGAFYFITVVTGPIWPTLAGIYDDAGQ
;
A
#
# COMPACT_ATOMS: atom_id res chain seq x y z
N MET A 1 -3.55 -39.85 -13.73
CA MET A 1 -2.41 -39.32 -12.95
C MET A 1 -1.74 -38.08 -13.57
N GLN A 2 -1.70 -37.95 -14.90
CA GLN A 2 -1.01 -36.84 -15.58
C GLN A 2 -1.62 -35.46 -15.27
N LYS A 3 -2.95 -35.34 -15.24
CA LYS A 3 -3.66 -34.09 -14.89
C LYS A 3 -3.35 -33.58 -13.47
N ALA A 4 -3.28 -34.49 -12.49
CA ALA A 4 -2.96 -34.12 -11.11
C ALA A 4 -1.52 -33.58 -10.98
N ARG A 5 -0.56 -34.13 -11.73
CA ARG A 5 0.83 -33.63 -11.76
C ARG A 5 0.93 -32.23 -12.39
N VAL A 6 0.12 -31.95 -13.41
CA VAL A 6 0.05 -30.61 -14.05
C VAL A 6 -0.55 -29.57 -13.09
N ILE A 7 -1.61 -29.93 -12.37
CA ILE A 7 -2.22 -29.02 -11.38
C ILE A 7 -1.23 -28.74 -10.23
N LEU A 8 -0.54 -29.76 -9.73
CA LEU A 8 0.42 -29.60 -8.64
C LEU A 8 1.59 -28.69 -9.05
N THR A 9 2.12 -28.86 -10.27
CA THR A 9 3.20 -28.02 -10.80
C THR A 9 2.76 -26.57 -10.99
N LEU A 10 1.51 -26.34 -11.40
CA LEU A 10 0.96 -24.98 -11.50
C LEU A 10 0.86 -24.31 -10.12
N ILE A 11 0.38 -25.02 -9.10
CA ILE A 11 0.29 -24.50 -7.72
C ILE A 11 1.67 -24.15 -7.18
N VAL A 12 2.66 -25.02 -7.38
CA VAL A 12 4.05 -24.76 -6.98
C VAL A 12 4.60 -23.53 -7.69
N LEU A 13 4.35 -23.41 -9.00
CA LEU A 13 4.80 -22.27 -9.79
C LEU A 13 4.18 -20.95 -9.31
N ILE A 14 2.87 -20.93 -9.05
CA ILE A 14 2.17 -19.75 -8.51
C ILE A 14 2.74 -19.36 -7.14
N THR A 15 2.97 -20.36 -6.27
CA THR A 15 3.55 -20.12 -4.96
C THR A 15 4.94 -19.50 -5.09
N VAL A 16 5.83 -20.09 -5.89
CA VAL A 16 7.19 -19.57 -6.11
C VAL A 16 7.17 -18.16 -6.69
N LEU A 17 6.34 -17.89 -7.70
CA LEU A 17 6.20 -16.56 -8.28
C LEU A 17 5.68 -15.54 -7.26
N GLY A 18 4.71 -15.92 -6.44
CA GLY A 18 4.22 -15.10 -5.33
C GLY A 18 5.30 -14.79 -4.30
N THR A 19 6.12 -15.76 -3.91
CA THR A 19 7.24 -15.56 -2.97
C THR A 19 8.31 -14.65 -3.57
N VAL A 20 8.68 -14.83 -4.84
CA VAL A 20 9.68 -14.00 -5.53
C VAL A 20 9.21 -12.54 -5.66
N MET A 21 7.95 -12.33 -6.03
CA MET A 21 7.36 -10.99 -6.07
C MET A 21 7.32 -10.33 -4.69
N SER A 22 7.03 -11.11 -3.64
CA SER A 22 7.05 -10.64 -2.25
C SER A 22 8.47 -10.28 -1.78
N PHE A 23 9.50 -11.02 -2.19
CA PHE A 23 10.90 -10.69 -1.92
C PHE A 23 11.37 -9.43 -2.66
N LYS A 24 10.92 -9.23 -3.91
CA LYS A 24 11.20 -8.02 -4.68
C LYS A 24 10.51 -6.80 -4.06
N ALA A 25 9.29 -6.97 -3.55
CA ALA A 25 8.61 -5.96 -2.73
C ALA A 25 9.31 -5.72 -1.38
N ALA A 26 9.88 -6.76 -0.75
CA ALA A 26 10.66 -6.62 0.48
C ALA A 26 11.99 -5.86 0.27
N LYS A 27 12.63 -5.99 -0.91
CA LYS A 27 13.78 -5.13 -1.28
C LYS A 27 13.39 -3.68 -1.58
N ARG A 28 12.11 -3.41 -1.87
CA ARG A 28 11.53 -2.05 -1.93
C ARG A 28 11.19 -1.47 -0.55
N ARG A 29 11.51 -2.14 0.57
CA ARG A 29 11.28 -1.61 1.93
C ARG A 29 11.95 -0.26 2.21
N GLN A 30 12.81 0.24 1.32
CA GLN A 30 13.42 1.56 1.40
C GLN A 30 12.93 2.53 0.31
N GLN A 31 12.18 2.06 -0.70
CA GLN A 31 11.63 2.87 -1.77
C GLN A 31 10.11 2.68 -1.80
N SER A 32 9.39 3.57 -1.14
CA SER A 32 7.95 3.50 -1.01
C SER A 32 7.35 4.89 -1.14
N ASN A 33 6.16 4.94 -1.72
CA ASN A 33 5.33 6.13 -1.62
C ASN A 33 4.76 6.20 -0.21
N LEU A 34 4.60 7.43 0.25
CA LEU A 34 4.18 7.77 1.58
C LEU A 34 2.79 8.38 1.51
N PHE A 35 1.87 7.80 2.26
CA PHE A 35 0.45 8.11 2.17
C PHE A 35 -0.02 8.95 3.35
N TYR A 36 -0.86 9.94 3.08
CA TYR A 36 -1.65 10.57 4.12
C TYR A 36 -2.86 9.72 4.48
N PRO A 37 -3.12 9.49 5.78
CA PRO A 37 -4.36 8.88 6.20
C PRO A 37 -5.50 9.90 6.17
N THR A 38 -6.70 9.41 5.96
CA THR A 38 -7.95 10.08 6.32
C THR A 38 -8.86 9.05 6.97
N THR A 39 -9.88 9.54 7.67
CA THR A 39 -10.82 8.68 8.38
C THR A 39 -12.23 8.97 7.88
N GLY A 40 -13.03 7.92 7.71
CA GLY A 40 -14.43 8.05 7.31
C GLY A 40 -15.28 6.97 7.91
N ASP A 41 -16.56 7.26 8.08
CA ASP A 41 -17.56 6.30 8.52
C ASP A 41 -18.14 5.60 7.30
N PHE A 42 -18.03 4.27 7.30
CA PHE A 42 -18.52 3.41 6.24
C PHE A 42 -19.63 2.52 6.79
N THR A 43 -20.84 2.68 6.27
CA THR A 43 -21.98 1.85 6.66
C THR A 43 -22.15 0.71 5.67
N SER A 44 -22.03 -0.52 6.16
CA SER A 44 -22.25 -1.75 5.41
C SER A 44 -23.33 -2.58 6.10
N ASN A 45 -24.40 -2.95 5.39
CA ASN A 45 -25.47 -3.82 5.91
C ASN A 45 -26.02 -3.42 7.30
N GLY A 46 -26.18 -2.11 7.56
CA GLY A 46 -26.67 -1.59 8.83
C GLY A 46 -25.64 -1.47 9.96
N ALA A 47 -24.40 -1.90 9.74
CA ALA A 47 -23.27 -1.70 10.65
C ALA A 47 -22.35 -0.58 10.15
N SER A 48 -22.17 0.47 10.95
CA SER A 48 -21.20 1.53 10.69
C SER A 48 -19.84 1.16 11.23
N ARG A 49 -18.80 1.29 10.41
CA ARG A 49 -17.40 1.10 10.80
C ARG A 49 -16.61 2.35 10.43
N ASN A 50 -15.90 2.90 11.40
CA ASN A 50 -14.92 3.95 11.17
C ASN A 50 -13.65 3.31 10.59
N LEU A 51 -13.24 3.73 9.40
CA LEU A 51 -12.05 3.20 8.72
C LEU A 51 -11.05 4.32 8.44
N THR A 52 -9.77 4.03 8.70
CA THR A 52 -8.64 4.87 8.28
C THR A 52 -8.14 4.38 6.92
N TYR A 53 -8.23 5.21 5.90
CA TYR A 53 -7.84 4.89 4.52
C TYR A 53 -6.88 5.93 3.95
N ALA A 54 -6.20 5.58 2.87
CA ALA A 54 -5.22 6.45 2.24
C ALA A 54 -5.95 7.50 1.41
N TYR A 55 -5.68 8.77 1.69
CA TYR A 55 -6.28 9.90 0.98
C TYR A 55 -5.46 10.27 -0.26
N LEU A 56 -4.15 10.48 -0.08
CA LEU A 56 -3.23 10.78 -1.17
C LEU A 56 -1.82 10.26 -0.87
N ALA A 57 -0.98 10.21 -1.90
CA ALA A 57 0.42 9.78 -1.81
C ALA A 57 1.36 10.93 -2.26
N PRO A 58 1.55 11.98 -1.45
CA PRO A 58 2.29 13.17 -1.88
C PRO A 58 3.80 13.05 -1.77
N TYR A 59 4.30 12.04 -1.06
CA TYR A 59 5.73 11.91 -0.79
C TYR A 59 6.23 10.51 -1.08
N ARG A 60 7.55 10.37 -1.06
CA ARG A 60 8.28 9.14 -1.28
C ARG A 60 9.54 9.10 -0.42
N THR A 61 10.09 7.91 -0.23
CA THR A 61 11.31 7.69 0.57
C THR A 61 12.59 7.69 -0.28
N PHE A 62 12.48 7.99 -1.56
CA PHE A 62 13.60 7.98 -2.49
C PHE A 62 13.59 9.22 -3.36
N ARG A 63 14.80 9.66 -3.69
CA ARG A 63 15.06 10.80 -4.54
C ARG A 63 14.92 10.42 -6.02
N THR A 64 14.38 11.29 -6.86
CA THR A 64 14.40 11.10 -8.32
C THR A 64 15.36 12.01 -9.06
N ASP A 65 15.83 13.09 -8.43
CA ASP A 65 16.82 14.02 -9.01
C ASP A 65 18.00 14.25 -8.06
N ILE A 66 19.23 14.32 -8.57
CA ILE A 66 20.44 14.66 -7.80
C ILE A 66 20.46 16.09 -7.19
N TYR A 67 19.48 16.93 -7.48
CA TYR A 67 19.30 18.27 -6.88
C TYR A 67 18.10 18.37 -5.91
N GLU A 68 17.27 17.34 -5.83
CA GLU A 68 16.09 17.31 -4.96
C GLU A 68 16.47 17.27 -3.47
N LEU A 69 15.94 18.16 -2.64
CA LEU A 69 16.28 18.19 -1.21
C LEU A 69 15.21 17.46 -0.39
N PRO A 70 15.58 16.83 0.74
CA PRO A 70 14.61 16.25 1.64
C PRO A 70 13.64 17.31 2.17
N VAL A 71 12.36 16.98 2.22
CA VAL A 71 11.31 17.84 2.76
C VAL A 71 10.94 17.42 4.18
N ASN A 72 10.58 18.41 5.00
CA ASN A 72 10.03 18.18 6.33
C ASN A 72 8.51 18.18 6.27
N VAL A 73 7.91 17.16 6.86
CA VAL A 73 6.45 17.00 6.91
C VAL A 73 5.96 17.14 8.34
N THR A 74 4.84 17.84 8.51
CA THR A 74 4.24 18.11 9.84
C THR A 74 3.18 17.10 10.22
N ARG A 75 2.79 16.22 9.30
CA ARG A 75 1.72 15.23 9.48
C ARG A 75 2.27 13.81 9.31
N PRO A 76 1.76 12.82 10.08
CA PRO A 76 2.17 11.43 9.93
C PRO A 76 1.92 10.89 8.53
N LEU A 77 2.93 10.20 8.00
CA LEU A 77 2.88 9.51 6.71
C LEU A 77 3.01 8.01 6.94
N TYR A 78 2.47 7.21 6.03
CA TYR A 78 2.46 5.76 6.16
C TYR A 78 3.08 5.10 4.93
N THR A 79 3.76 3.98 5.15
CA THR A 79 4.62 3.33 4.15
C THR A 79 3.91 2.34 3.22
N GLY A 80 2.64 2.06 3.47
CA GLY A 80 1.96 0.99 2.79
C GLY A 80 0.45 1.09 2.87
N THR A 81 -0.17 0.65 1.81
CA THR A 81 -1.61 0.53 1.71
C THR A 81 -1.98 -0.87 1.24
N THR A 82 -3.11 -1.37 1.70
CA THR A 82 -3.72 -2.61 1.23
C THR A 82 -5.06 -2.26 0.62
N GLN A 83 -5.26 -2.71 -0.62
CA GLN A 83 -6.56 -2.63 -1.25
C GLN A 83 -7.48 -3.68 -0.63
N THR A 84 -8.61 -3.23 -0.11
CA THR A 84 -9.67 -4.09 0.40
C THR A 84 -10.95 -3.82 -0.36
N TRP A 85 -11.76 -4.86 -0.47
CA TRP A 85 -13.08 -4.79 -1.02
C TRP A 85 -14.07 -4.66 0.12
N THR A 86 -14.97 -3.70 0.02
CA THR A 86 -16.10 -3.61 0.95
C THR A 86 -17.37 -3.32 0.17
N THR A 87 -18.50 -3.60 0.80
CA THR A 87 -19.82 -3.31 0.22
C THR A 87 -20.44 -2.17 1.02
N ILE A 88 -20.70 -1.03 0.38
CA ILE A 88 -21.36 0.13 1.02
C ILE A 88 -22.73 0.26 0.38
N GLY A 89 -23.80 0.21 1.19
CA GLY A 89 -25.17 0.30 0.68
C GLY A 89 -25.55 -0.76 -0.37
N GLY A 90 -24.91 -1.93 -0.36
CA GLY A 90 -25.15 -3.00 -1.35
C GLY A 90 -24.31 -2.90 -2.64
N ALA A 91 -23.53 -1.84 -2.83
CA ALA A 91 -22.60 -1.70 -3.96
C ALA A 91 -21.16 -2.03 -3.55
N PHE A 92 -20.39 -2.63 -4.46
CA PHE A 92 -18.98 -2.95 -4.23
C PHE A 92 -18.11 -1.72 -4.37
N TYR A 93 -17.26 -1.48 -3.38
CA TYR A 93 -16.27 -0.42 -3.36
C TYR A 93 -14.88 -0.98 -3.12
N PHE A 94 -13.92 -0.39 -3.82
CA PHE A 94 -12.51 -0.53 -3.51
C PHE A 94 -12.10 0.54 -2.52
N ILE A 95 -11.50 0.13 -1.40
CA ILE A 95 -10.92 1.05 -0.43
C ILE A 95 -9.44 0.71 -0.27
N THR A 96 -8.61 1.74 -0.36
CA THR A 96 -7.17 1.64 -0.10
C THR A 96 -6.92 1.93 1.37
N VAL A 97 -6.83 0.90 2.19
CA VAL A 97 -6.63 1.02 3.65
C VAL A 97 -5.15 1.23 3.95
N VAL A 98 -4.83 2.11 4.89
CA VAL A 98 -3.45 2.29 5.35
C VAL A 98 -3.08 1.12 6.26
N THR A 99 -2.04 0.37 5.88
CA THR A 99 -1.62 -0.86 6.59
C THR A 99 -0.14 -0.89 6.94
N GLY A 100 0.66 -0.02 6.33
CA GLY A 100 2.07 0.13 6.68
C GLY A 100 2.25 0.88 8.01
N PRO A 101 3.40 0.74 8.67
CA PRO A 101 3.74 1.58 9.83
C PRO A 101 3.88 3.06 9.44
N ILE A 102 3.74 3.92 10.45
CA ILE A 102 4.07 5.35 10.35
C ILE A 102 5.55 5.48 9.98
N TRP A 103 5.85 6.30 8.99
CA TRP A 103 7.21 6.63 8.59
C TRP A 103 7.82 7.64 9.57
N PRO A 104 9.04 7.40 10.08
CA PRO A 104 9.73 8.37 10.93
C PRO A 104 10.06 9.63 10.10
N THR A 105 9.52 10.78 10.53
CA THR A 105 9.64 12.05 9.79
C THR A 105 11.08 12.59 9.67
N LEU A 106 12.03 12.00 10.39
CA LEU A 106 13.47 12.33 10.32
C LEU A 106 14.21 11.61 9.18
N ALA A 107 13.56 10.71 8.44
CA ALA A 107 14.20 9.90 7.39
C ALA A 107 13.81 10.40 5.99
N GLY A 108 14.78 10.98 5.27
CA GLY A 108 14.78 11.30 3.82
C GLY A 108 13.44 11.17 3.09
N ILE A 109 12.58 12.18 3.25
CA ILE A 109 11.29 12.29 2.56
C ILE A 109 11.47 13.21 1.37
N TYR A 110 10.91 12.85 0.23
CA TYR A 110 10.98 13.60 -1.01
C TYR A 110 9.57 13.81 -1.57
N ASP A 111 9.33 14.90 -2.29
CA ASP A 111 8.03 15.24 -2.85
C ASP A 111 7.77 14.40 -4.11
N ASP A 112 6.58 13.82 -4.24
CA ASP A 112 6.15 13.04 -5.42
C ASP A 112 5.21 13.86 -6.31
N ALA A 113 4.70 15.01 -5.83
CA ALA A 113 3.65 15.81 -6.47
C ALA A 113 4.15 16.85 -7.49
N GLY A 114 5.35 16.65 -8.06
CA GLY A 114 5.82 17.42 -9.22
C GLY A 114 6.60 18.70 -8.90
N GLN A 115 7.68 18.57 -8.15
CA GLN A 115 8.88 19.37 -8.41
C GLN A 115 9.88 18.54 -9.20
#